data_AF-A0A4S8KKA8-F1
#
_entry.id   AF-A0A4S8KKA8-F1
#
_cell.length_a   1.000
_cell.length_b   1.000
_cell.length_c   1.000
_cell.angle_alpha   90.00
_cell.angle_beta   90.00
_cell.angle_gamma   90.00
#
_symmetry.space_group_name_H-M   'P 1'
#
loop_
_entity.id
_entity.type
_entity.pdbx_description
1 polymer ?
#
loop_
_entity_poly.entity_id
_entity_poly.type
_entity_poly.pdbx_seq_one_letter_code
_entity_poly.pdbx_strand_id
1 'polypeptide(L)'
;KFHCELNFIEQYWGAAKYRYRLTPKTQNIQEMKENIRASLDDIPRICICRYANRSARFIHAYSEGLDGPQAAWANRRYHGHRTLPPEMLRKAMEAVP
;
A
#
# COMPACT_ATOMS: atom_id res chain seq x y z
N LYS A 1 8.14 -7.83 -14.29
CA LYS A 1 7.00 -8.38 -13.49
C LYS A 1 6.13 -7.21 -13.05
N PHE A 2 4.82 -7.40 -12.83
CA PHE A 2 3.99 -6.34 -12.26
C PHE A 2 4.26 -6.19 -10.76
N HIS A 3 4.52 -4.97 -10.30
CA HIS A 3 4.86 -4.61 -8.92
C HIS A 3 3.75 -3.73 -8.35
N CYS A 4 2.67 -4.37 -7.85
CA CYS A 4 1.48 -3.65 -7.39
C CYS A 4 1.76 -2.74 -6.17
N GLU A 5 2.78 -3.07 -5.38
CA GLU A 5 3.28 -2.29 -4.26
C GLU A 5 3.79 -0.89 -4.64
N LEU A 6 4.15 -0.68 -5.91
CA LEU A 6 4.61 0.61 -6.44
C LEU A 6 3.43 1.54 -6.79
N ASN A 7 2.22 1.00 -6.94
CA ASN A 7 1.02 1.78 -7.24
C ASN A 7 0.17 1.97 -5.97
N PHE A 8 0.29 3.13 -5.32
CA PHE A 8 -0.47 3.39 -4.08
C PHE A 8 -1.99 3.36 -4.28
N ILE A 9 -2.49 3.55 -5.51
CA ILE A 9 -3.92 3.49 -5.85
C ILE A 9 -4.47 2.08 -5.61
N GLU A 10 -3.66 1.03 -5.74
CA GLU A 10 -4.09 -0.34 -5.41
C GLU A 10 -4.43 -0.51 -3.93
N GLN A 11 -3.68 0.16 -3.04
CA GLN A 11 -3.97 0.14 -1.60
C GLN A 11 -5.23 0.96 -1.28
N TYR A 12 -5.43 2.08 -1.97
CA TYR A 12 -6.65 2.88 -1.86
C TYR A 12 -7.88 2.08 -2.30
N TRP A 13 -7.84 1.43 -3.46
CA TRP A 13 -8.90 0.52 -3.92
C TRP A 13 -9.10 -0.67 -2.98
N GLY A 14 -8.02 -1.23 -2.42
CA GLY A 14 -8.10 -2.28 -1.41
C GLY A 14 -8.91 -1.84 -0.19
N ALA A 15 -8.63 -0.64 0.34
CA ALA A 15 -9.37 -0.06 1.45
C ALA A 15 -10.83 0.23 1.09
N ALA A 16 -11.10 0.77 -0.10
CA ALA A 16 -12.45 1.07 -0.57
C ALA A 16 -13.28 -0.21 -0.70
N LYS A 17 -12.71 -1.27 -1.30
CA LYS A 17 -13.36 -2.58 -1.41
C LYS A 17 -13.65 -3.19 -0.06
N TYR A 18 -12.76 -3.04 0.92
CA TYR A 18 -13.00 -3.50 2.29
C TYR A 18 -14.20 -2.76 2.91
N ARG A 19 -14.26 -1.43 2.81
CA ARG A 19 -15.40 -0.64 3.30
C ARG A 19 -16.71 -1.02 2.62
N TYR A 20 -16.71 -1.17 1.29
CA TYR A 20 -17.87 -1.60 0.54
C TYR A 20 -18.42 -2.95 1.02
N ARG A 21 -17.54 -3.92 1.34
CA ARG A 21 -17.95 -5.23 1.88
C ARG A 21 -18.60 -5.16 3.26
N LEU A 22 -18.41 -4.07 3.99
CA LEU A 22 -19.06 -3.83 5.28
C LEU A 22 -20.44 -3.16 5.13
N THR A 23 -20.78 -2.65 3.94
CA THR A 23 -22.11 -2.07 3.69
C THR A 23 -23.19 -3.15 3.63
N PRO A 24 -24.46 -2.81 3.94
CA PRO A 24 -25.58 -3.71 3.71
C PRO A 24 -25.69 -4.17 2.25
N LYS A 25 -26.29 -5.36 2.06
CA LYS A 25 -26.52 -5.89 0.71
C LYS A 25 -27.51 -4.98 -0.05
N THR A 26 -27.07 -4.47 -1.19
CA THR A 26 -27.85 -3.62 -2.10
C THR A 26 -28.76 -4.45 -3.01
N GLN A 27 -29.88 -3.87 -3.44
CA GLN A 27 -30.85 -4.54 -4.33
C GLN A 27 -30.75 -4.08 -5.78
N ASN A 28 -30.17 -2.90 -6.04
CA ASN A 28 -30.05 -2.33 -7.37
C ASN A 28 -28.69 -1.65 -7.62
N ILE A 29 -28.40 -1.37 -8.89
CA ILE A 29 -27.13 -0.76 -9.33
C ILE A 29 -26.94 0.65 -8.79
N GLN A 30 -28.03 1.39 -8.54
CA GLN A 30 -27.94 2.77 -8.06
C GLN A 30 -27.40 2.81 -6.63
N GLU A 31 -27.96 1.99 -5.74
CA GLU A 31 -27.44 1.79 -4.38
C GLU A 31 -25.98 1.31 -4.38
N MET A 32 -25.63 0.38 -5.28
CA MET A 32 -24.23 -0.06 -5.42
C MET A 32 -23.30 1.10 -5.77
N LYS A 33 -23.69 1.97 -6.69
CA LYS A 33 -22.89 3.16 -7.09
C LYS A 33 -22.73 4.14 -5.94
N GLU A 34 -23.79 4.37 -5.17
CA GLU A 34 -23.76 5.24 -3.99
C GLU A 34 -22.83 4.68 -2.91
N ASN A 35 -22.92 3.38 -2.62
CA ASN A 35 -22.03 2.72 -1.66
C ASN A 35 -20.57 2.73 -2.10
N ILE A 36 -20.28 2.59 -3.41
CA ILE A 36 -18.91 2.71 -3.94
C ILE A 36 -18.38 4.13 -3.71
N ARG A 37 -19.14 5.17 -4.04
CA ARG A 37 -18.74 6.58 -3.82
C ARG A 37 -18.50 6.86 -2.34
N ALA A 38 -19.44 6.48 -1.48
CA ALA A 38 -19.29 6.62 -0.04
C ALA A 38 -18.04 5.89 0.48
N SER A 39 -17.77 4.66 0.02
CA SER A 39 -16.60 3.89 0.43
C SER A 39 -15.27 4.52 -0.02
N LEU A 40 -15.27 5.22 -1.15
CA LEU A 40 -14.11 5.94 -1.68
C LEU A 40 -13.85 7.23 -0.88
N ASP A 41 -14.90 7.99 -0.57
CA ASP A 41 -14.84 9.25 0.16
C ASP A 41 -14.53 9.07 1.66
N ASP A 42 -14.95 7.95 2.23
CA ASP A 42 -14.76 7.62 3.65
C ASP A 42 -13.29 7.27 3.98
N ILE A 43 -12.41 7.11 2.99
CA ILE A 43 -10.98 6.85 3.23
C ILE A 43 -10.28 8.14 3.66
N PRO A 44 -9.72 8.21 4.88
CA PRO A 44 -9.06 9.42 5.35
C PRO A 44 -7.85 9.76 4.49
N ARG A 45 -7.65 11.06 4.24
CA ARG A 45 -6.48 11.59 3.51
C ARG A 45 -5.14 11.09 4.08
N ILE A 46 -5.05 10.93 5.41
CA ILE A 46 -3.84 10.39 6.06
C ILE A 46 -3.50 8.98 5.59
N CYS A 47 -4.49 8.14 5.29
CA CYS A 47 -4.28 6.81 4.73
C CYS A 47 -3.69 6.90 3.32
N ILE A 48 -4.20 7.81 2.49
CA ILE A 48 -3.67 8.06 1.13
C ILE A 48 -2.19 8.47 1.20
N CYS A 49 -1.84 9.40 2.10
CA CYS A 49 -0.44 9.80 2.33
C CYS A 49 0.43 8.61 2.80
N ARG A 50 -0.09 7.74 3.67
CA ARG A 50 0.60 6.53 4.13
C ARG A 50 0.83 5.54 2.98
N TYR A 51 -0.15 5.35 2.11
CA TYR A 51 -0.02 4.47 0.94
C TYR A 51 1.05 5.00 -0.03
N ALA A 52 1.02 6.30 -0.34
CA ALA A 52 2.02 6.94 -1.19
C ALA A 52 3.44 6.82 -0.59
N ASN A 53 3.59 7.09 0.72
CA ASN A 53 4.87 6.93 1.41
C ASN A 53 5.36 5.47 1.40
N ARG A 54 4.45 4.49 1.53
CA ARG A 54 4.81 3.07 1.43
C ARG A 54 5.31 2.72 0.03
N SER A 55 4.63 3.15 -1.03
CA SER A 55 5.07 2.93 -2.40
C SER A 55 6.42 3.60 -2.68
N ALA A 56 6.65 4.82 -2.17
CA ALA A 56 7.96 5.49 -2.27
C ALA A 56 9.10 4.68 -1.63
N ARG A 57 8.84 4.03 -0.48
CA ARG A 57 9.85 3.16 0.15
C ARG A 57 10.10 1.87 -0.64
N PHE A 58 9.11 1.31 -1.31
CA PHE A 58 9.32 0.19 -2.23
C PHE A 58 10.13 0.62 -3.46
N ILE A 59 9.83 1.80 -4.02
CA ILE A 59 10.63 2.38 -5.12
C ILE A 59 12.09 2.53 -4.70
N HIS A 60 12.35 3.12 -3.52
CA HIS A 60 13.71 3.26 -3.00
C HIS A 60 14.38 1.91 -2.73
N ALA A 61 13.66 0.94 -2.13
CA ALA A 61 14.21 -0.40 -1.91
C ALA A 61 14.68 -1.06 -3.21
N TYR A 62 13.88 -0.95 -4.28
CA TYR A 62 14.22 -1.50 -5.58
C TYR A 62 15.33 -0.71 -6.29
N SER A 63 15.40 0.61 -6.14
CA SER A 63 16.53 1.38 -6.69
C SER A 63 17.86 1.01 -6.04
N GLU A 64 17.83 0.58 -4.78
CA GLU A 64 18.99 0.07 -4.05
C GLU A 64 19.28 -1.42 -4.30
N GLY A 65 18.55 -2.07 -5.22
CA GLY A 65 18.81 -3.45 -5.64
C GLY A 65 18.20 -4.53 -4.77
N LEU A 66 17.31 -4.20 -3.82
CA LEU A 66 16.57 -5.23 -3.08
C LEU A 66 15.58 -5.95 -3.99
N ASP A 67 15.35 -7.23 -3.74
CA ASP A 67 14.29 -7.99 -4.40
C ASP A 67 12.93 -7.83 -3.67
N GLY A 68 11.88 -8.49 -4.20
CA GLY A 68 10.54 -8.42 -3.63
C GLY A 68 10.47 -8.82 -2.14
N PRO A 69 10.93 -10.03 -1.78
CA PRO A 69 11.02 -10.47 -0.38
C PRO A 69 11.81 -9.53 0.53
N GLN A 70 13.01 -9.08 0.12
CA GLN A 70 13.86 -8.19 0.92
C GLN A 70 13.21 -6.82 1.11
N ALA A 71 12.64 -6.23 0.06
CA ALA A 71 11.93 -4.95 0.12
C ALA A 71 10.70 -5.02 1.03
N ALA A 72 9.96 -6.14 0.99
CA ALA A 72 8.82 -6.37 1.88
C ALA A 72 9.27 -6.52 3.34
N TRP A 73 10.37 -7.23 3.59
CA TRP A 73 10.97 -7.38 4.92
C TRP A 73 11.41 -6.02 5.48
N ALA A 74 12.09 -5.19 4.67
CA ALA A 74 12.57 -3.87 5.05
C ALA A 74 11.40 -2.95 5.42
N ASN A 75 10.37 -2.90 4.57
CA ASN A 75 9.18 -2.07 4.78
C ASN A 75 8.32 -2.51 5.97
N ARG A 76 8.42 -3.76 6.43
CA ARG A 76 7.76 -4.25 7.64
C ARG A 76 8.49 -3.81 8.92
N ARG A 77 9.80 -3.61 8.87
CA ARG A 77 10.63 -3.25 10.04
C ARG A 77 10.88 -1.76 10.15
N TYR A 78 10.98 -1.08 9.03
CA TYR A 78 11.21 0.35 8.98
C TYR A 78 9.99 1.08 8.43
N HIS A 79 9.45 1.97 9.23
CA HIS A 79 8.29 2.80 8.87
C HIS A 79 8.63 4.30 8.80
N GLY A 80 9.92 4.65 8.84
CA GLY A 80 10.40 6.03 8.75
C GLY A 80 10.23 6.66 7.37
N HIS A 81 10.86 7.83 7.19
CA HIS A 81 10.53 8.75 6.10
C HIS A 81 11.12 8.35 4.75
N ARG A 82 10.25 7.94 3.80
CA ARG A 82 10.42 7.81 2.33
C ARG A 82 11.64 7.08 1.75
N THR A 83 12.69 6.84 2.52
CA THR A 83 13.93 6.17 2.15
C THR A 83 14.29 5.15 3.24
N LEU A 84 15.05 4.13 2.87
CA LEU A 84 15.61 3.18 3.83
C LEU A 84 17.01 3.65 4.22
N PRO A 85 17.33 3.81 5.53
CA PRO A 85 18.67 4.09 5.96
C PRO A 85 19.65 2.99 5.50
N PRO A 86 20.94 3.31 5.24
CA PRO A 86 21.93 2.33 4.79
C PRO A 86 22.03 1.10 5.70
N GLU A 87 21.90 1.28 7.01
CA GLU A 87 21.91 0.18 7.98
C GLU A 87 20.72 -0.78 7.77
N MET A 88 19.53 -0.25 7.49
CA MET A 88 18.34 -1.05 7.23
C MET A 88 18.41 -1.74 5.87
N LEU A 89 19.05 -1.10 4.88
CA LEU A 89 19.30 -1.69 3.57
C LEU A 89 20.18 -2.93 3.70
N ARG A 90 21.33 -2.81 4.38
CA ARG A 90 22.23 -3.95 4.63
C ARG A 90 21.51 -5.09 5.35
N LYS A 91 20.77 -4.77 6.41
CA LYS A 91 19.95 -5.75 7.14
C LYS A 91 18.93 -6.44 6.24
N ALA A 92 18.33 -5.73 5.29
CA ALA A 92 17.36 -6.31 4.37
C ALA A 92 18.01 -7.25 3.35
N MET A 93 19.21 -6.94 2.87
CA MET A 93 19.97 -7.83 1.97
C MET A 93 20.32 -9.16 2.65
N GLU A 94 20.66 -9.12 3.94
CA GLU A 94 21.03 -10.30 4.74
C GLU A 94 19.81 -11.07 5.29
N ALA A 95 18.61 -10.51 5.20
CA ALA A 95 17.43 -11.01 5.90
C ALA A 95 16.66 -12.12 5.18
N VAL A 96 16.89 -12.30 3.89
CA VAL A 96 16.21 -13.31 3.06
C VAL A 96 17.29 -14.10 2.33
N PRO A 97 17.29 -15.45 2.44
CA PRO A 97 18.24 -16.31 1.73
C PRO A 97 18.04 -16.30 0.22
#